data_AF-A0AAN8FI89-F1
#
_entry.id   AF-A0AAN8FI89-F1
#
_cell.length_a   1.000
_cell.length_b   1.000
_cell.length_c   1.000
_cell.angle_alpha   90.00
_cell.angle_beta   90.00
_cell.angle_gamma   90.00
#
_symmetry.space_group_name_H-M   'P 1'
#
loop_
_entity.id
_entity.type
_entity.pdbx_description
1 polymer ?
#
loop_
_entity_poly.entity_id
_entity_poly.type
_entity_poly.pdbx_seq_one_letter_code
_entity_poly.pdbx_strand_id
1 'polypeptide(L)'
;LYFFSIEFGLCYDGPGEPVVNGTTSNHPIKYKVYGAGLLSSAGELQHAVEDSPTILHFDPDRVVQQECLITTFQNAYFYTRNFEEAQQKLRMFTSNMNRPFIVRYNPYTESIEVLNNKRSLMLTVNSLRSDINLLTSSLHYIL
;
A
#
# COMPACT_ATOMS: atom_id res chain seq x y z
N LEU A 1 -8.77 -5.11 2.40
CA LEU A 1 -7.54 -4.28 2.24
C LEU A 1 -6.30 -5.04 2.65
N TYR A 2 -6.06 -5.29 3.94
CA TYR A 2 -4.89 -6.03 4.43
C TYR A 2 -4.66 -7.36 3.67
N PHE A 3 -5.71 -8.17 3.56
CA PHE A 3 -5.64 -9.48 2.91
C PHE A 3 -5.15 -9.40 1.46
N PHE A 4 -5.75 -8.56 0.62
CA PHE A 4 -5.37 -8.40 -0.78
C PHE A 4 -4.19 -7.44 -1.04
N SER A 5 -3.50 -7.01 0.02
CA SER A 5 -2.21 -6.30 -0.10
C SER A 5 -1.11 -7.06 0.64
N ILE A 6 -1.13 -7.04 1.97
CA ILE A 6 -0.06 -7.62 2.79
C ILE A 6 0.00 -9.14 2.67
N GLU A 7 -1.12 -9.85 2.50
CA GLU A 7 -1.12 -11.33 2.39
C GLU A 7 -1.00 -11.82 0.94
N PHE A 8 -1.76 -11.23 0.02
CA PHE A 8 -1.87 -11.70 -1.38
C PHE A 8 -1.60 -10.60 -2.42
N GLY A 9 -0.80 -9.59 -2.08
CA GLY A 9 -0.50 -8.47 -2.97
C GLY A 9 0.62 -8.72 -3.98
N LEU A 10 0.46 -8.07 -5.13
CA LEU A 10 1.39 -8.10 -6.25
C LEU A 10 1.97 -6.71 -6.56
N CYS A 11 3.15 -6.69 -7.13
CA CYS A 11 3.84 -5.52 -7.65
C CYS A 11 3.97 -5.66 -9.17
N TYR A 12 3.78 -4.58 -9.93
CA TYR A 12 4.06 -4.57 -11.36
C TYR A 12 5.34 -3.79 -11.67
N ASP A 13 6.31 -4.47 -12.29
CA ASP A 13 7.65 -3.95 -12.60
C ASP A 13 7.86 -3.71 -14.11
N GLY A 14 6.76 -3.58 -14.86
CA GLY A 14 6.79 -3.35 -16.31
C GLY A 14 6.70 -1.88 -16.71
N PRO A 15 7.14 -1.55 -17.94
CA PRO A 15 6.95 -0.21 -18.50
C PRO A 15 5.49 -0.01 -18.89
N GLY A 16 4.85 1.03 -18.34
CA GLY A 16 3.47 1.41 -18.69
C GLY A 16 2.40 0.72 -17.82
N GLU A 17 1.14 0.73 -18.28
CA GLU A 17 0.08 -0.09 -17.68
C GLU A 17 0.15 -1.51 -18.24
N PRO A 18 -0.14 -2.54 -17.44
CA PRO A 18 -0.24 -3.90 -17.96
C PRO A 18 -1.33 -3.96 -19.03
N VAL A 19 -1.01 -4.56 -20.17
CA VAL A 19 -2.02 -4.80 -21.21
C VAL A 19 -2.98 -5.86 -20.68
N VAL A 20 -4.18 -5.39 -20.30
CA VAL A 20 -5.31 -6.25 -19.97
C VAL A 20 -5.84 -6.78 -21.31
N ASN A 21 -5.58 -8.07 -21.54
CA ASN A 21 -6.02 -8.91 -22.67
C ASN A 21 -5.04 -9.00 -23.86
N GLY A 22 -4.63 -10.24 -24.16
CA GLY A 22 -4.15 -10.61 -25.50
C GLY A 22 -2.78 -11.29 -25.53
N THR A 23 -2.82 -12.62 -25.49
CA THR A 23 -2.03 -13.54 -26.34
C THR A 23 -0.67 -13.07 -26.88
N THR A 24 0.37 -13.87 -26.59
CA THR A 24 1.63 -13.94 -27.34
C THR A 24 2.44 -12.65 -27.40
N SER A 25 3.02 -12.26 -26.27
CA SER A 25 4.34 -11.63 -26.30
C SER A 25 5.31 -12.55 -25.58
N ASN A 26 6.43 -12.91 -26.21
CA ASN A 26 7.59 -13.62 -25.62
C ASN A 26 8.27 -12.82 -24.48
N HIS A 27 7.57 -11.87 -23.87
CA HIS A 27 8.04 -11.12 -22.72
C HIS A 27 7.42 -11.67 -21.45
N PRO A 28 8.26 -12.01 -20.45
CA PRO A 28 7.76 -12.50 -19.17
C PRO A 28 6.87 -11.43 -18.54
N ILE A 29 5.69 -11.85 -18.11
CA ILE A 29 4.77 -11.04 -17.31
C ILE A 29 5.54 -10.51 -16.11
N LYS A 30 5.60 -9.18 -15.95
CA LYS A 30 6.42 -8.51 -14.93
C LYS A 30 5.67 -8.28 -13.62
N TYR A 31 4.90 -9.27 -13.16
CA TYR A 31 4.36 -9.24 -11.81
C TYR A 31 5.35 -9.88 -10.84
N LYS A 32 5.62 -9.18 -9.74
CA LYS A 32 6.40 -9.66 -8.61
C LYS A 32 5.49 -9.81 -7.41
N VAL A 33 5.75 -10.80 -6.59
CA VAL A 33 4.95 -11.06 -5.38
C VAL A 33 5.61 -10.39 -4.18
N TYR A 34 4.81 -9.75 -3.32
CA TYR A 34 5.25 -9.30 -1.99
C TYR A 34 4.36 -9.81 -0.85
N GLY A 35 3.17 -10.33 -1.17
CA GLY A 35 2.22 -10.83 -0.16
C GLY A 35 2.78 -12.00 0.65
N ALA A 36 2.63 -11.96 1.97
CA ALA A 36 3.14 -12.99 2.88
C ALA A 36 2.52 -14.37 2.63
N GLY A 37 1.21 -14.46 2.42
CA GLY A 37 0.50 -15.68 2.03
C GLY A 37 1.04 -16.27 0.72
N LEU A 38 1.31 -15.44 -0.28
CA LEU A 38 1.90 -15.90 -1.54
C LEU A 38 3.36 -16.35 -1.39
N LEU A 39 4.17 -15.62 -0.62
CA LEU A 39 5.58 -15.97 -0.39
C LEU A 39 5.76 -17.23 0.47
N SER A 40 4.75 -17.60 1.26
CA SER A 40 4.78 -18.74 2.18
C SER A 40 4.09 -19.99 1.63
N SER A 41 3.32 -19.88 0.53
CA SER A 41 2.60 -21.00 -0.08
C SER A 41 3.04 -21.20 -1.53
N ALA A 42 3.83 -22.25 -1.79
CA ALA A 42 4.29 -22.57 -3.14
C ALA A 42 3.12 -22.83 -4.11
N GLY A 43 2.05 -23.49 -3.64
CA GLY A 43 0.87 -23.77 -4.47
C GLY A 43 0.09 -22.49 -4.84
N GLU A 44 -0.13 -21.61 -3.86
CA GLU A 44 -0.79 -20.33 -4.13
C GLU A 44 0.06 -19.43 -5.02
N LEU A 45 1.39 -19.41 -4.81
CA LEU A 45 2.33 -18.68 -5.65
C LEU A 45 2.25 -19.12 -7.10
N GLN A 46 2.23 -20.44 -7.33
CA GLN A 46 2.12 -21.00 -8.67
C GLN A 46 0.78 -20.61 -9.31
N HIS A 47 -0.33 -20.77 -8.58
CA HIS A 47 -1.65 -20.36 -9.05
C HIS A 47 -1.72 -18.86 -9.38
N ALA A 48 -1.12 -18.00 -8.55
CA ALA A 48 -1.12 -16.55 -8.73
C ALA A 48 -0.32 -16.06 -9.95
N VAL A 49 0.61 -16.87 -10.49
CA VAL A 49 1.53 -16.47 -11.57
C VAL A 49 1.30 -17.25 -12.86
N GLU A 50 0.89 -18.52 -12.78
CA GLU A 50 0.83 -19.44 -13.92
C GLU A 50 -0.61 -19.72 -14.39
N ASP A 51 -1.57 -19.92 -13.47
CA ASP A 51 -2.94 -20.37 -13.79
C ASP A 51 -3.86 -19.24 -14.31
N SER A 52 -3.29 -18.19 -14.89
CA SER A 52 -4.02 -17.04 -15.48
C SER A 52 -5.09 -16.44 -14.56
N PRO A 53 -4.75 -16.08 -13.31
CA PRO A 53 -5.72 -15.54 -12.38
C PRO A 53 -6.17 -14.13 -12.79
N THR A 54 -7.31 -13.70 -12.25
CA THR A 54 -7.78 -12.32 -12.47
C THR A 54 -6.92 -11.34 -11.69
N ILE A 55 -5.96 -10.69 -12.36
CA ILE A 55 -5.09 -9.67 -11.77
C ILE A 55 -5.65 -8.29 -12.07
N LEU A 56 -5.86 -7.49 -11.03
CA LEU A 56 -6.54 -6.20 -11.10
C LEU A 56 -5.66 -5.12 -10.50
N HIS A 57 -5.84 -3.88 -10.94
CA HIS A 57 -5.15 -2.78 -10.29
C HIS A 57 -5.69 -2.59 -8.87
N PHE A 58 -4.81 -2.33 -7.90
CA PHE A 58 -5.18 -2.12 -6.52
C PHE A 58 -6.05 -0.87 -6.39
N ASP A 59 -7.32 -1.08 -6.07
CA ASP A 59 -8.29 -0.04 -5.81
C ASP A 59 -8.98 -0.38 -4.48
N PRO A 60 -8.78 0.43 -3.42
CA PRO A 60 -9.36 0.16 -2.12
C PRO A 60 -10.86 -0.09 -2.13
N ASP A 61 -11.62 0.66 -2.94
CA ASP A 61 -13.09 0.55 -3.01
C ASP A 61 -13.53 -0.78 -3.61
N ARG A 62 -12.74 -1.34 -4.54
CA ARG A 62 -12.97 -2.67 -5.12
C ARG A 62 -12.45 -3.78 -4.21
N VAL A 63 -11.27 -3.58 -3.61
CA VAL A 63 -10.61 -4.56 -2.75
C VAL A 63 -11.44 -4.89 -1.51
N VAL A 64 -12.14 -3.91 -0.92
CA VAL A 64 -13.01 -4.17 0.23
C VAL A 64 -14.25 -5.00 -0.10
N GLN A 65 -14.65 -5.07 -1.36
CA GLN A 65 -15.76 -5.89 -1.83
C GLN A 65 -15.33 -7.30 -2.26
N GLN A 66 -14.02 -7.54 -2.42
CA GLN A 66 -13.51 -8.84 -2.82
C GLN A 66 -13.60 -9.84 -1.67
N GLU A 67 -14.19 -11.00 -1.94
CA GLU A 67 -14.27 -12.11 -0.98
C GLU A 67 -12.88 -12.69 -0.69
N CYS A 68 -12.56 -12.85 0.59
CA CYS A 68 -11.34 -13.51 1.07
C CYS A 68 -11.57 -15.01 1.18
N LEU A 69 -10.92 -15.82 0.33
CA LEU A 69 -11.03 -17.27 0.39
C LEU A 69 -9.99 -17.84 1.34
N ILE A 70 -10.39 -18.70 2.28
CA ILE A 70 -9.50 -19.24 3.32
C ILE A 70 -9.02 -20.66 3.00
N THR A 71 -9.86 -21.47 2.36
CA THR A 71 -9.60 -22.90 2.13
C THR A 71 -9.20 -23.23 0.70
N THR A 72 -9.32 -22.26 -0.21
CA THR A 72 -9.03 -22.40 -1.64
C THR A 72 -8.19 -21.21 -2.10
N PHE A 73 -7.59 -21.35 -3.28
CA PHE A 73 -6.84 -20.26 -3.90
C PHE A 73 -7.72 -19.04 -4.16
N GLN A 74 -7.11 -17.84 -4.18
CA GLN A 74 -7.85 -16.62 -4.45
C GLN A 74 -8.33 -16.56 -5.91
N ASN A 75 -9.54 -16.03 -6.09
CA ASN A 75 -10.12 -15.81 -7.43
C ASN A 75 -9.52 -14.58 -8.13
N ALA A 76 -9.00 -13.62 -7.37
CA ALA A 76 -8.41 -12.40 -7.88
C ALA A 76 -7.25 -11.92 -7.01
N TYR A 77 -6.29 -11.27 -7.65
CA TYR A 77 -5.14 -10.63 -7.01
C TYR A 77 -5.07 -9.16 -7.42
N PHE A 78 -4.41 -8.34 -6.60
CA PHE A 78 -4.32 -6.91 -6.83
C PHE A 78 -2.87 -6.48 -6.93
N TYR A 79 -2.53 -5.76 -8.01
CA TYR A 79 -1.21 -5.22 -8.22
C TYR A 79 -1.14 -3.73 -7.90
N THR A 80 0.03 -3.29 -7.43
CA THR A 80 0.43 -1.88 -7.28
C THR A 80 1.70 -1.63 -8.09
N ARG A 81 1.91 -0.43 -8.61
CA ARG A 81 3.19 -0.10 -9.28
C ARG A 81 4.34 0.02 -8.30
N ASN A 82 4.04 0.53 -7.10
CA ASN A 82 4.98 0.64 -5.99
C ASN A 82 4.21 0.79 -4.67
N PHE A 83 4.93 0.74 -3.54
CA PHE A 83 4.31 0.86 -2.23
C PHE A 83 3.78 2.27 -1.93
N GLU A 84 4.32 3.31 -2.56
CA GLU A 84 3.87 4.69 -2.34
C GLU A 84 2.47 4.91 -2.92
N GLU A 85 2.19 4.36 -4.10
CA GLU A 85 0.84 4.33 -4.67
C GLU A 85 -0.15 3.63 -3.73
N ALA A 86 0.23 2.47 -3.19
CA ALA A 86 -0.61 1.71 -2.26
C ALA A 86 -0.91 2.53 -0.99
N GLN A 87 0.11 3.19 -0.43
CA GLN A 87 -0.01 4.06 0.74
C GLN A 87 -0.91 5.27 0.45
N GLN A 88 -0.75 5.91 -0.72
CA GLN A 88 -1.57 7.05 -1.12
C GLN A 88 -3.04 6.65 -1.29
N LYS A 89 -3.32 5.55 -2.01
CA LYS A 89 -4.67 5.03 -2.18
C LYS A 89 -5.32 4.67 -0.84
N LEU A 90 -4.57 4.03 0.06
CA LEU A 90 -5.06 3.72 1.41
C LEU A 90 -5.36 4.99 2.22
N ARG A 91 -4.52 6.03 2.11
CA ARG A 91 -4.74 7.32 2.78
C ARG A 91 -6.02 8.00 2.28
N MET A 92 -6.24 8.02 0.97
CA MET A 92 -7.46 8.58 0.37
C MET A 92 -8.71 7.78 0.74
N PHE A 93 -8.62 6.45 0.77
CA PHE A 93 -9.72 5.60 1.21
C PHE A 93 -10.10 5.85 2.68
N THR A 94 -9.10 5.93 3.56
CA THR A 94 -9.34 6.16 4.99
C THR A 94 -9.80 7.57 5.32
N SER A 95 -9.52 8.58 4.49
CA SER A 95 -10.04 9.94 4.69
C SER A 95 -11.55 10.05 4.52
N ASN A 96 -12.17 9.11 3.80
CA ASN A 96 -13.63 9.05 3.62
C ASN A 96 -14.34 8.32 4.78
N MET A 97 -13.59 7.76 5.74
CA MET A 97 -14.18 7.07 6.89
C MET A 97 -14.78 8.06 7.89
N ASN A 98 -15.95 7.72 8.44
CA ASN A 98 -16.58 8.53 9.48
C ASN A 98 -15.80 8.43 10.80
N ARG A 99 -14.88 9.36 11.02
CA ARG A 99 -14.01 9.38 12.20
C ARG A 99 -13.78 10.83 12.66
N PRO A 100 -14.22 11.22 13.88
CA PRO A 100 -14.20 12.61 14.33
C PRO A 100 -12.83 13.10 14.84
N PHE A 101 -11.74 12.39 14.54
CA PHE A 101 -10.39 12.73 14.98
C PHE A 101 -9.33 12.14 14.05
N ILE A 102 -8.14 12.72 14.07
CA ILE A 102 -6.95 12.19 13.38
C ILE A 102 -5.98 11.65 14.43
N VAL A 103 -5.17 10.66 14.04
CA VAL A 103 -4.11 10.11 14.90
C VAL A 103 -2.78 10.24 14.22
N ARG A 104 -1.74 10.33 15.04
CA ARG A 104 -0.35 10.30 14.64
C ARG A 104 0.37 9.25 15.48
N TYR A 105 1.20 8.43 14.85
CA TYR A 105 2.10 7.55 15.56
C TYR A 105 3.31 8.34 16.06
N ASN A 106 3.65 8.21 17.34
CA ASN A 106 4.86 8.76 17.93
C ASN A 106 5.91 7.64 18.09
N PRO A 107 6.98 7.63 17.28
CA PRO A 107 7.97 6.56 17.30
C PRO A 107 8.88 6.59 18.54
N TYR A 108 9.00 7.72 19.24
CA TYR A 108 9.86 7.83 20.43
C TYR A 108 9.23 7.19 21.67
N THR A 109 7.90 7.15 21.71
CA THR A 109 7.12 6.61 22.83
C THR A 109 6.32 5.37 22.45
N GLU A 110 6.45 4.93 21.19
CA GLU A 110 5.69 3.83 20.60
C GLU A 110 4.17 3.96 20.86
N SER A 111 3.66 5.19 20.80
CA SER A 111 2.29 5.52 21.22
C SER A 111 1.47 6.22 20.13
N ILE A 112 0.14 6.20 20.30
CA ILE A 112 -0.79 6.87 19.39
C ILE A 112 -1.22 8.20 20.00
N GLU A 113 -0.89 9.28 19.30
CA GLU A 113 -1.32 10.63 19.65
C GLU A 113 -2.61 10.97 18.91
N VAL A 114 -3.65 11.37 19.65
CA VAL A 114 -4.91 11.84 19.07
C VAL A 114 -4.85 13.35 18.87
N LEU A 115 -5.00 13.78 17.62
CA LEU A 115 -5.00 15.20 17.23
C LEU A 115 -6.43 15.75 17.29
N ASN A 116 -6.96 15.95 18.51
CA ASN A 116 -8.34 16.40 18.73
C ASN A 116 -8.46 17.72 19.51
N ASN A 117 -7.34 18.33 19.90
CA ASN A 117 -7.36 19.57 20.70
C ASN A 117 -6.25 20.55 20.27
N LYS A 118 -6.42 21.82 20.65
CA LYS A 118 -5.48 22.90 20.30
C LYS A 118 -4.05 22.60 20.79
N ARG A 119 -3.90 22.02 21.98
CA ARG A 119 -2.58 21.74 22.56
C ARG A 119 -1.83 20.69 21.74
N SER A 120 -2.46 19.56 21.41
CA SER A 120 -1.84 18.49 20.62
C SER A 120 -1.46 18.97 19.21
N LEU A 121 -2.31 19.79 18.59
CA LEU A 121 -2.02 20.40 17.28
C LEU A 121 -0.82 21.35 17.35
N MET A 122 -0.78 22.26 18.33
CA MET A 122 0.34 23.20 18.47
C MET A 122 1.66 22.49 18.77
N LEU A 123 1.66 21.43 19.59
CA LEU A 123 2.86 20.61 19.83
C LEU A 123 3.36 19.95 18.54
N THR A 124 2.45 19.41 17.73
CA THR A 124 2.77 18.80 16.42
C THR A 124 3.35 19.84 15.45
N VAL A 125 2.73 21.01 15.33
CA VAL A 125 3.21 22.11 14.46
C VAL A 125 4.60 22.58 14.88
N ASN A 126 4.85 22.72 16.18
CA ASN A 126 6.16 23.12 16.69
C ASN A 126 7.24 22.06 16.38
N SER A 127 6.91 20.78 16.51
CA SER A 127 7.81 19.68 16.12
C SER A 127 8.18 19.77 14.63
N LEU A 128 7.17 19.90 13.75
CA LEU A 128 7.41 20.01 12.31
C LEU A 128 8.23 21.26 11.95
N ARG A 129 8.02 22.37 12.65
CA ARG A 129 8.81 23.59 12.46
C ARG A 129 10.28 23.36 12.83
N SER A 130 10.55 22.65 13.91
CA SER A 130 11.92 22.27 14.28
C SER A 130 12.59 21.41 13.21
N ASP A 131 11.86 20.44 12.64
CA ASP A 131 12.37 19.58 11.56
C ASP A 131 12.67 20.39 10.29
N ILE A 132 11.78 21.32 9.92
CA ILE A 132 12.00 22.24 8.77
C ILE A 132 13.21 23.14 9.01
N ASN A 133 13.40 23.66 10.22
CA ASN A 133 14.56 24.48 10.55
C ASN A 133 15.85 23.67 10.43
N LEU A 134 15.87 22.43 10.91
CA LEU A 134 17.01 21.53 10.76
C LEU A 134 17.38 21.33 9.29
N LEU A 135 16.39 21.02 8.44
CA LEU A 135 16.59 20.88 7.00
C LEU A 135 17.11 22.18 6.36
N THR A 136 16.59 23.33 6.79
CA THR A 136 17.03 24.66 6.31
C THR A 136 18.49 24.92 6.66
N SER A 137 18.90 24.61 7.90
CA SER A 137 20.29 24.70 8.32
C SER A 137 21.19 23.79 7.50
N SER A 138 20.78 22.53 7.28
CA SER A 138 21.53 21.60 6.43
C SER A 138 21.68 22.10 5.00
N LEU A 139 20.63 22.68 4.41
CA LEU A 139 20.69 23.26 3.06
C LEU A 139 21.67 24.42 2.97
N HIS A 140 21.71 25.32 3.95
CA HIS A 140 22.68 26.43 3.99
C HIS A 140 24.15 25.94 4.07
N TYR A 141 24.41 24.75 4.61
CA TYR A 141 25.76 24.20 4.62
C TYR A 141 26.15 23.51 3.31
N ILE A 142 25.16 23.07 2.51
CA ILE A 142 25.39 22.30 1.27
C ILE A 142 25.40 23.20 0.04
N LEU A 143 24.50 24.19 -0.01
CA LEU A 143 24.31 25.13 -1.11
C LEU A 143 25.01 26.46 -0.80
#